data_AF-A0A4R8TR57-F1
#
_entry.id   AF-A0A4R8TR57-F1
#
_cell.length_a   1.000
_cell.length_b   1.000
_cell.length_c   1.000
_cell.angle_alpha   90.00
_cell.angle_beta   90.00
_cell.angle_gamma   90.00
#
_symmetry.space_group_name_H-M   'P 1'
#
loop_
_entity.id
_entity.type
_entity.pdbx_description
1 polymer ?
#
loop_
_entity_poly.entity_id
_entity_poly.type
_entity_poly.pdbx_seq_one_letter_code
_entity_poly.pdbx_strand_id
1 'polypeptide(L)'
;MTCQLPAGLYPQYCLRLSPTFNTWCLLHVSDVHTLSSVPDFEVQGFYFYKNLPIKWVRVVGIVVAVDDIAGLRIYSLDDGSGACIECVVSLKSCRAPPDTNIPANDPKDLLGKRPQPMPPADCADVEVGSVLDIKGKLTTFREEMQIKIEKVKMLRSTQQEVLLWERRSQFRDEVLNQPWVLSEKQIQRCKREEMRGEGCEEERRRKKEKRREEKRQEQKRLREAEEEERRRKQASPVVVMERYRDIKRKKKQAEERWKSSSSSTLLRHVLDDSIRGKYSALGL
;
A
#
# COMPACT_ATOMS: atom_id res chain seq x y z
N MET A 1 -9.45 27.46 -10.10
CA MET A 1 -10.86 27.82 -10.33
C MET A 1 -11.60 27.45 -9.06
N THR A 2 -12.15 28.43 -8.34
CA THR A 2 -12.97 28.15 -7.15
C THR A 2 -14.35 27.76 -7.64
N CYS A 3 -14.61 26.47 -7.79
CA CYS A 3 -15.95 25.97 -8.00
C CYS A 3 -16.77 26.35 -6.76
N GLN A 4 -17.77 27.21 -6.94
CA GLN A 4 -18.72 27.50 -5.88
C GLN A 4 -19.49 26.21 -5.61
N LEU A 5 -19.46 25.77 -4.35
CA LEU A 5 -20.24 24.61 -3.92
C LEU A 5 -21.73 24.87 -4.21
N PRO A 6 -22.48 23.84 -4.65
CA PRO A 6 -23.93 23.92 -4.76
C PRO A 6 -24.55 24.47 -3.48
N ALA A 7 -25.58 25.33 -3.62
CA ALA A 7 -26.22 25.98 -2.49
C ALA A 7 -26.68 24.96 -1.43
N GLY A 8 -26.20 25.11 -0.20
CA GLY A 8 -26.58 24.27 0.94
C GLY A 8 -25.63 23.12 1.29
N LEU A 9 -24.58 22.87 0.48
CA LEU A 9 -23.54 21.89 0.82
C LEU A 9 -22.44 22.49 1.70
N TYR A 10 -22.00 21.72 2.70
CA TYR A 10 -20.87 22.10 3.54
C TYR A 10 -19.53 21.72 2.90
N PRO A 11 -18.45 22.47 3.19
CA PRO A 11 -17.10 22.10 2.79
C PRO A 11 -16.69 20.71 3.29
N GLN A 12 -15.76 20.07 2.58
CA GLN A 12 -15.29 18.70 2.87
C GLN A 12 -14.88 18.47 4.33
N TYR A 13 -14.15 19.41 4.93
CA TYR A 13 -13.68 19.31 6.32
C TYR A 13 -14.83 19.26 7.34
N CYS A 14 -16.04 19.68 6.96
CA CYS A 14 -17.25 19.61 7.80
C CYS A 14 -17.99 18.28 7.67
N LEU A 15 -17.75 17.48 6.62
CA LEU A 15 -18.53 16.25 6.37
C LEU A 15 -18.46 15.28 7.55
N ARG A 16 -17.34 15.28 8.30
CA ARG A 16 -17.16 14.48 9.53
C ARG A 16 -18.24 14.68 10.59
N LEU A 17 -18.93 15.82 10.57
CA LEU A 17 -20.02 16.16 11.50
C LEU A 17 -21.39 15.69 11.02
N SER A 18 -21.52 15.15 9.81
CA SER A 18 -22.79 14.61 9.33
C SER A 18 -23.16 13.33 10.08
N PRO A 19 -24.44 13.11 10.44
CA PRO A 19 -24.89 11.83 10.99
C PRO A 19 -24.69 10.65 10.02
N THR A 20 -24.62 10.93 8.72
CA THR A 20 -24.37 9.92 7.67
C THR A 20 -22.88 9.67 7.43
N PHE A 21 -21.99 10.44 8.08
CA PHE A 21 -20.56 10.30 7.88
C PHE A 21 -20.06 8.98 8.48
N ASN A 22 -19.57 8.09 7.61
CA ASN A 22 -19.09 6.76 7.98
C ASN A 22 -20.16 5.84 8.59
N THR A 23 -21.43 6.04 8.21
CA THR A 23 -22.58 5.23 8.67
C THR A 23 -23.17 4.46 7.49
N TRP A 24 -23.60 3.21 7.73
CA TRP A 24 -24.38 2.43 6.78
C TRP A 24 -25.78 3.01 6.65
N CYS A 25 -26.00 3.88 5.68
CA CYS A 25 -27.29 4.54 5.47
C CYS A 25 -28.28 3.52 4.90
N LEU A 26 -29.32 3.17 5.66
CA LEU A 26 -30.33 2.21 5.23
C LEU A 26 -31.35 2.93 4.35
N LEU A 27 -31.23 2.75 3.03
CA LEU A 27 -31.98 3.49 2.01
C LEU A 27 -32.90 2.57 1.22
N HIS A 28 -33.91 3.16 0.59
CA HIS A 28 -34.56 2.54 -0.56
C HIS A 28 -33.64 2.55 -1.78
N VAL A 29 -33.83 1.58 -2.67
CA VAL A 29 -33.08 1.55 -3.93
C VAL A 29 -33.41 2.76 -4.80
N SER A 30 -34.68 3.16 -4.85
CA SER A 30 -35.10 4.39 -5.54
C SER A 30 -34.35 5.62 -5.03
N ASP A 31 -34.17 5.75 -3.71
CA ASP A 31 -33.46 6.88 -3.11
C ASP A 31 -31.98 6.88 -3.50
N VAL A 32 -31.34 5.71 -3.61
CA VAL A 32 -29.94 5.57 -4.05
C VAL A 32 -29.75 6.14 -5.45
N HIS A 33 -30.67 5.87 -6.37
CA HIS A 33 -30.62 6.40 -7.74
C HIS A 33 -30.85 7.90 -7.83
N THR A 34 -31.55 8.49 -6.85
CA THR A 34 -31.78 9.94 -6.80
C THR A 34 -30.62 10.73 -6.17
N LEU A 35 -29.57 10.06 -5.69
CA LEU A 35 -28.44 10.73 -5.06
C LEU A 35 -27.68 11.58 -6.07
N SER A 36 -27.40 12.83 -5.72
CA SER A 36 -26.63 13.72 -6.58
C SER A 36 -25.14 13.52 -6.38
N SER A 37 -24.41 13.41 -7.50
CA SER A 37 -22.95 13.47 -7.52
C SER A 37 -22.49 14.91 -7.70
N VAL A 38 -21.39 15.29 -7.04
CA VAL A 38 -20.80 16.62 -7.15
C VAL A 38 -19.30 16.47 -7.45
N PRO A 39 -18.78 17.06 -8.54
CA PRO A 39 -17.40 16.82 -8.99
C PRO A 39 -16.32 16.98 -7.92
N ASP A 40 -16.46 17.99 -7.05
CA ASP A 40 -15.50 18.27 -5.98
C ASP A 40 -15.42 17.13 -4.93
N PHE A 41 -16.46 16.31 -4.82
CA PHE A 41 -16.58 15.21 -3.86
C PHE A 41 -16.56 13.82 -4.49
N GLU A 42 -16.67 13.73 -5.82
CA GLU A 42 -16.63 12.47 -6.58
C GLU A 42 -15.35 11.68 -6.33
N VAL A 43 -14.21 12.37 -6.30
CA VAL A 43 -12.90 11.76 -6.04
C VAL A 43 -12.87 11.03 -4.69
N GLN A 44 -13.69 11.47 -3.74
CA GLN A 44 -13.77 10.89 -2.40
C GLN A 44 -14.89 9.83 -2.27
N GLY A 45 -15.70 9.68 -3.32
CA GLY A 45 -16.83 8.78 -3.41
C GLY A 45 -17.98 9.17 -2.49
N PHE A 46 -18.25 10.47 -2.35
CA PHE A 46 -19.46 10.96 -1.67
C PHE A 46 -20.51 11.35 -2.69
N TYR A 47 -21.73 10.91 -2.42
CA TYR A 47 -22.96 11.32 -3.08
C TYR A 47 -23.81 12.08 -2.06
N PHE A 48 -24.85 12.78 -2.51
CA PHE A 48 -25.65 13.61 -1.61
C PHE A 48 -27.13 13.29 -1.70
N TYR A 49 -27.73 13.05 -0.54
CA TYR A 49 -29.18 13.10 -0.36
C TYR A 49 -29.52 14.46 0.24
N LYS A 50 -30.13 15.35 -0.55
CA LYS A 50 -30.23 16.77 -0.21
C LYS A 50 -28.82 17.32 0.09
N ASN A 51 -28.53 17.70 1.34
CA ASN A 51 -27.19 18.13 1.75
C ASN A 51 -26.42 17.09 2.60
N LEU A 52 -26.97 15.90 2.83
CA LEU A 52 -26.31 14.84 3.60
C LEU A 52 -25.30 14.07 2.75
N PRO A 53 -24.02 13.97 3.15
CA PRO A 53 -23.01 13.18 2.45
C PRO A 53 -23.23 11.68 2.69
N ILE A 54 -23.44 10.91 1.63
CA ILE A 54 -23.64 9.47 1.66
C ILE A 54 -22.50 8.81 0.90
N LYS A 55 -21.88 7.82 1.53
CA LYS A 55 -20.78 7.02 0.97
C LYS A 55 -21.01 5.52 1.11
N TRP A 56 -21.61 5.15 2.24
CA TRP A 56 -21.90 3.78 2.61
C TRP A 56 -23.40 3.60 2.68
N VAL A 57 -23.90 2.62 1.95
CA VAL A 57 -25.31 2.30 1.88
C VAL A 57 -25.57 0.91 2.41
N ARG A 58 -26.79 0.74 2.90
CA ARG A 58 -27.37 -0.53 3.26
C ARG A 58 -28.70 -0.66 2.53
N VAL A 59 -28.90 -1.75 1.83
CA VAL A 59 -30.14 -2.05 1.10
C VAL A 59 -30.59 -3.46 1.46
N VAL A 60 -31.90 -3.67 1.44
CA VAL A 60 -32.50 -4.97 1.73
C VAL A 60 -33.54 -5.26 0.67
N GLY A 61 -33.40 -6.38 -0.03
CA GLY A 61 -34.25 -6.72 -1.15
C GLY A 61 -34.05 -8.16 -1.62
N ILE A 62 -34.85 -8.56 -2.61
CA ILE A 62 -34.78 -9.85 -3.27
C ILE A 62 -33.80 -9.79 -4.44
N VAL A 63 -33.03 -10.85 -4.64
CA VAL A 63 -32.15 -11.00 -5.80
C VAL A 63 -33.01 -11.38 -7.01
N VAL A 64 -33.05 -10.52 -8.02
CA VAL A 64 -33.81 -10.74 -9.25
C VAL A 64 -32.95 -11.28 -10.40
N ALA A 65 -31.63 -11.02 -10.37
CA ALA A 65 -30.69 -11.57 -11.34
C ALA A 65 -29.31 -11.78 -10.71
N VAL A 66 -28.56 -12.73 -11.26
CA VAL A 66 -27.19 -13.05 -10.86
C VAL A 66 -26.33 -13.17 -12.11
N ASP A 67 -25.35 -12.29 -12.25
CA ASP A 67 -24.50 -12.22 -13.43
C ASP A 67 -23.02 -12.45 -13.08
N ASP A 68 -22.33 -13.13 -13.99
CA ASP A 68 -20.90 -13.42 -13.93
C ASP A 68 -20.15 -12.68 -15.02
N ILE A 69 -19.31 -11.72 -14.66
CA ILE A 69 -18.57 -10.92 -15.63
C ILE A 69 -17.11 -10.80 -15.20
N ALA A 70 -16.21 -11.43 -15.94
CA ALA A 70 -14.76 -11.20 -15.88
C ALA A 70 -14.16 -11.17 -14.45
N GLY A 71 -14.53 -12.13 -13.59
CA GLY A 71 -14.04 -12.19 -12.21
C GLY A 71 -14.86 -11.34 -11.22
N LEU A 72 -16.02 -10.84 -11.62
CA LEU A 72 -17.00 -10.19 -10.78
C LEU A 72 -18.29 -11.00 -10.78
N ARG A 73 -18.95 -11.02 -9.63
CA ARG A 73 -20.32 -11.47 -9.46
C ARG A 73 -21.20 -10.26 -9.17
N ILE A 74 -22.28 -10.12 -9.93
CA ILE A 74 -23.21 -9.01 -9.82
C ILE A 74 -24.57 -9.57 -9.41
N TYR A 75 -25.16 -8.98 -8.37
CA TYR A 75 -26.52 -9.29 -7.94
C TYR A 75 -27.41 -8.10 -8.26
N SER A 76 -28.44 -8.29 -9.08
CA SER A 76 -29.48 -7.28 -9.22
C SER A 76 -30.47 -7.43 -8.07
N LEU A 77 -30.60 -6.40 -7.25
CA LEU A 77 -31.44 -6.40 -6.05
C LEU A 77 -32.66 -5.50 -6.24
N ASP A 78 -33.84 -6.00 -5.90
CA ASP A 78 -35.12 -5.26 -5.89
C ASP A 78 -35.66 -5.17 -4.45
N ASP A 79 -35.95 -3.97 -3.97
CA ASP A 79 -36.54 -3.73 -2.64
C ASP A 79 -38.01 -3.30 -2.70
N GLY A 80 -38.63 -3.34 -3.89
CA GLY A 80 -40.01 -2.93 -4.11
C GLY A 80 -40.24 -1.42 -4.15
N SER A 81 -39.19 -0.59 -4.09
CA SER A 81 -39.31 0.87 -4.15
C SER A 81 -39.49 1.45 -5.55
N GLY A 82 -39.48 0.58 -6.58
CA GLY A 82 -39.65 0.97 -7.98
C GLY A 82 -38.35 1.08 -8.78
N ALA A 83 -37.21 0.63 -8.23
CA ALA A 83 -35.95 0.52 -8.95
C ALA A 83 -35.13 -0.68 -8.44
N CYS A 84 -34.27 -1.23 -9.30
CA CYS A 84 -33.30 -2.26 -8.96
C CYS A 84 -31.89 -1.66 -8.86
N ILE A 85 -31.00 -2.31 -8.12
CA ILE A 85 -29.59 -1.89 -7.99
C ILE A 85 -28.64 -3.06 -8.17
N GLU A 86 -27.56 -2.82 -8.91
CA GLU A 86 -26.49 -3.79 -9.10
C GLU A 86 -25.54 -3.78 -7.89
N CYS A 87 -25.39 -4.93 -7.25
CA CYS A 87 -24.50 -5.15 -6.12
C CYS A 87 -23.32 -6.03 -6.57
N VAL A 88 -22.12 -5.47 -6.57
CA VAL A 88 -20.92 -6.06 -7.18
C VAL A 88 -20.00 -6.63 -6.12
N VAL A 89 -19.56 -7.88 -6.31
CA VAL A 89 -18.52 -8.53 -5.51
C VAL A 89 -17.41 -9.10 -6.40
N SER A 90 -16.16 -8.93 -5.99
CA SER A 90 -15.02 -9.52 -6.70
C SER A 90 -14.87 -10.99 -6.35
N LEU A 91 -14.78 -11.84 -7.38
CA LEU A 91 -14.49 -13.26 -7.24
C LEU A 91 -13.02 -13.44 -6.85
N LYS A 92 -12.77 -14.31 -5.88
CA LYS A 92 -11.41 -14.68 -5.50
C LYS A 92 -11.00 -15.90 -6.33
N SER A 93 -9.85 -15.82 -6.98
CA SER A 93 -9.22 -17.03 -7.52
C SER A 93 -8.74 -17.86 -6.34
N CYS A 94 -9.40 -18.98 -6.06
CA CYS A 94 -8.86 -19.95 -5.12
C CYS A 94 -7.59 -20.52 -5.75
N ARG A 95 -6.40 -20.32 -5.17
CA ARG A 95 -5.27 -21.20 -5.51
C ARG A 95 -5.47 -22.46 -4.69
N ALA A 96 -5.62 -23.61 -5.36
CA ALA A 96 -5.52 -24.88 -4.66
C ALA A 96 -4.17 -24.91 -3.92
N PRO A 97 -4.12 -25.37 -2.65
CA PRO A 97 -2.84 -25.66 -2.03
C PRO A 97 -2.10 -26.68 -2.92
N PRO A 98 -0.76 -26.61 -3.01
CA PRO A 98 0.00 -27.67 -3.66
C PRO A 98 -0.16 -28.93 -2.82
N ASP A 99 -1.10 -29.81 -3.19
CA ASP A 99 -1.20 -31.14 -2.62
C ASP A 99 0.06 -31.91 -3.03
N THR A 100 1.00 -32.02 -2.09
CA THR A 100 2.09 -32.99 -2.17
C THR A 100 1.47 -34.38 -2.15
N ASN A 101 1.69 -35.16 -3.22
CA ASN A 101 1.37 -36.59 -3.41
C ASN A 101 0.05 -36.92 -4.13
N ILE A 102 -0.01 -36.66 -5.44
CA ILE A 102 -0.81 -37.49 -6.36
C ILE A 102 0.13 -38.04 -7.43
N PRO A 103 0.29 -39.37 -7.56
CA PRO A 103 1.10 -39.94 -8.63
C PRO A 103 0.43 -39.64 -9.98
N ALA A 104 1.23 -39.11 -10.90
CA ALA A 104 0.79 -38.77 -12.25
C ALA A 104 0.35 -40.03 -12.99
N ASN A 105 -0.96 -40.20 -13.14
CA ASN A 105 -1.53 -41.01 -14.21
C ASN A 105 -2.39 -40.09 -15.09
N ASP A 106 -2.15 -40.20 -16.39
CA ASP A 106 -2.89 -39.62 -17.52
C ASP A 106 -2.58 -38.16 -17.93
N PRO A 107 -1.88 -37.94 -19.07
CA PRO A 107 -1.56 -36.62 -19.61
C PRO A 107 -2.78 -35.88 -20.21
N LYS A 108 -4.00 -36.42 -20.07
CA LYS A 108 -5.26 -35.77 -20.52
C LYS A 108 -5.98 -34.98 -19.42
N ASP A 109 -5.57 -35.12 -18.15
CA ASP A 109 -6.26 -34.50 -17.01
C ASP A 109 -5.64 -33.14 -16.57
N LEU A 110 -4.58 -32.70 -17.27
CA LEU A 110 -3.85 -31.45 -16.96
C LEU A 110 -4.55 -30.17 -17.43
N LEU A 111 -5.67 -30.27 -18.17
CA LEU A 111 -6.52 -29.13 -18.53
C LEU A 111 -7.78 -28.97 -17.65
N GLY A 112 -8.03 -29.91 -16.71
CA GLY A 112 -9.36 -30.09 -16.12
C GLY A 112 -9.70 -29.33 -14.83
N LYS A 113 -8.72 -28.79 -14.10
CA LYS A 113 -8.98 -28.17 -12.77
C LYS A 113 -8.27 -26.84 -12.59
N ARG A 114 -8.51 -25.90 -13.51
CA ARG A 114 -8.25 -24.49 -13.17
C ARG A 114 -9.27 -24.11 -12.08
N PRO A 115 -8.85 -23.65 -10.89
CA PRO A 115 -9.79 -23.25 -9.86
C PRO A 115 -10.70 -22.17 -10.41
N GLN A 116 -12.00 -22.44 -10.42
CA GLN A 116 -12.98 -21.45 -10.85
C GLN A 116 -12.97 -20.30 -9.85
N PRO A 117 -12.98 -19.03 -10.31
CA PRO A 117 -13.15 -17.89 -9.42
C PRO A 117 -14.45 -18.06 -8.63
N MET A 118 -14.35 -18.10 -7.31
CA MET A 118 -15.51 -18.28 -6.42
C MET A 118 -15.84 -16.97 -5.72
N PRO A 119 -17.13 -16.69 -5.48
CA PRO A 119 -17.53 -15.55 -4.67
C PRO A 119 -17.06 -15.76 -3.23
N PRO A 120 -16.98 -14.68 -2.42
CA PRO A 120 -16.74 -14.82 -0.98
C PRO A 120 -17.73 -15.80 -0.35
N ALA A 121 -17.32 -16.49 0.72
CA ALA A 121 -18.15 -17.52 1.37
C ALA A 121 -19.57 -17.03 1.72
N ASP A 122 -19.68 -15.79 2.20
CA ASP A 122 -20.98 -15.16 2.56
C ASP A 122 -21.91 -14.96 1.34
N CYS A 123 -21.37 -15.04 0.13
CA CYS A 123 -22.06 -14.88 -1.15
C CYS A 123 -22.20 -16.19 -1.93
N ALA A 124 -21.65 -17.31 -1.44
CA ALA A 124 -21.54 -18.56 -2.21
C ALA A 124 -22.90 -19.22 -2.49
N ASP A 125 -23.81 -19.18 -1.52
CA ASP A 125 -25.13 -19.83 -1.60
C ASP A 125 -26.23 -18.89 -2.12
N VAL A 126 -25.85 -17.73 -2.68
CA VAL A 126 -26.82 -16.71 -3.12
C VAL A 126 -27.33 -17.04 -4.51
N GLU A 127 -28.63 -17.33 -4.60
CA GLU A 127 -29.36 -17.59 -5.84
C GLU A 127 -30.46 -16.56 -6.08
N VAL A 128 -31.01 -16.52 -7.30
CA VAL A 128 -32.20 -15.73 -7.63
C VAL A 128 -33.34 -16.12 -6.69
N GLY A 129 -34.05 -15.12 -6.16
CA GLY A 129 -35.09 -15.29 -5.15
C GLY A 129 -34.58 -15.22 -3.71
N SER A 130 -33.27 -15.22 -3.48
CA SER A 130 -32.71 -15.01 -2.14
C SER A 130 -32.97 -13.57 -1.67
N VAL A 131 -33.29 -13.39 -0.39
CA VAL A 131 -33.41 -12.06 0.22
C VAL A 131 -32.11 -11.71 0.94
N LEU A 132 -31.54 -10.55 0.62
CA LEU A 132 -30.24 -10.11 1.14
C LEU A 132 -30.34 -8.78 1.88
N ASP A 133 -29.59 -8.67 2.98
CA ASP A 133 -29.19 -7.42 3.64
C ASP A 133 -27.75 -7.10 3.24
N ILE A 134 -27.59 -6.14 2.34
CA ILE A 134 -26.32 -5.76 1.74
C ILE A 134 -25.85 -4.45 2.35
N LYS A 135 -24.58 -4.40 2.73
CA LYS A 135 -23.85 -3.19 3.12
C LYS A 135 -22.68 -3.01 2.19
N GLY A 136 -22.60 -1.85 1.55
CA GLY A 136 -21.56 -1.60 0.56
C GLY A 136 -21.25 -0.14 0.33
N LYS A 137 -20.15 0.07 -0.41
CA LYS A 137 -19.74 1.38 -0.87
C LYS A 137 -20.49 1.73 -2.15
N LEU A 138 -20.97 2.97 -2.26
CA LEU A 138 -21.50 3.46 -3.53
C LEU A 138 -20.38 3.67 -4.56
N THR A 139 -20.66 3.25 -5.78
CA THR A 139 -19.80 3.43 -6.96
C THR A 139 -20.68 3.73 -8.17
N THR A 140 -20.16 4.45 -9.15
CA THR A 140 -20.84 4.66 -10.43
C THR A 140 -20.03 3.97 -11.52
N PHE A 141 -20.70 3.23 -12.39
CA PHE A 141 -20.09 2.60 -13.55
C PHE A 141 -20.96 2.86 -14.78
N ARG A 142 -20.38 3.49 -15.81
CA ARG A 142 -21.10 3.90 -17.02
C ARG A 142 -22.38 4.69 -16.70
N GLU A 143 -22.24 5.66 -15.80
CA GLU A 143 -23.33 6.55 -15.35
C GLU A 143 -24.44 5.87 -14.52
N GLU A 144 -24.36 4.55 -14.32
CA GLU A 144 -25.28 3.80 -13.46
C GLU A 144 -24.72 3.64 -12.04
N MET A 145 -25.61 3.76 -11.04
CA MET A 145 -25.24 3.53 -9.63
C MET A 145 -25.10 2.03 -9.36
N GLN A 146 -24.06 1.68 -8.60
CA GLN A 146 -23.76 0.32 -8.18
C GLN A 146 -23.31 0.32 -6.72
N ILE A 147 -23.50 -0.82 -6.04
CA ILE A 147 -23.05 -1.04 -4.67
C ILE A 147 -21.91 -2.05 -4.68
N LYS A 148 -20.70 -1.62 -4.36
CA LYS A 148 -19.60 -2.54 -4.08
C LYS A 148 -19.82 -3.18 -2.71
N ILE A 149 -20.06 -4.47 -2.67
CA ILE A 149 -20.39 -5.21 -1.45
C ILE A 149 -19.18 -5.27 -0.51
N GLU A 150 -19.39 -4.86 0.74
CA GLU A 150 -18.43 -5.02 1.84
C GLU A 150 -18.90 -6.09 2.82
N LYS A 151 -20.21 -6.15 3.09
CA LYS A 151 -20.84 -7.17 3.92
C LYS A 151 -22.18 -7.57 3.32
N VAL A 152 -22.47 -8.86 3.33
CA VAL A 152 -23.77 -9.41 2.94
C VAL A 152 -24.29 -10.28 4.07
N LYS A 153 -25.61 -10.31 4.22
CA LYS A 153 -26.30 -11.27 5.08
C LYS A 153 -27.54 -11.77 4.36
N MET A 154 -27.64 -13.08 4.19
CA MET A 154 -28.86 -13.69 3.70
C MET A 154 -29.93 -13.71 4.79
N LEU A 155 -31.13 -13.24 4.46
CA LEU A 155 -32.29 -13.27 5.34
C LEU A 155 -33.11 -14.51 5.02
N ARG A 156 -33.52 -15.23 6.07
CA ARG A 156 -34.23 -16.53 5.94
C ARG A 156 -35.68 -16.48 6.44
N SER A 157 -36.11 -15.32 6.93
CA SER A 157 -37.45 -15.14 7.51
C SER A 157 -37.98 -13.74 7.20
N THR A 158 -39.25 -13.68 6.84
CA THR A 158 -40.01 -12.43 6.62
C THR A 158 -39.99 -11.52 7.83
N GLN A 159 -39.92 -12.07 9.05
CA GLN A 159 -39.80 -11.24 10.26
C GLN A 159 -38.51 -10.40 10.25
N GLN A 160 -37.41 -10.94 9.74
CA GLN A 160 -36.15 -10.21 9.63
C GLN A 160 -36.25 -9.07 8.62
N GLU A 161 -37.00 -9.27 7.54
CA GLU A 161 -37.26 -8.26 6.51
C GLU A 161 -38.06 -7.10 7.09
N VAL A 162 -39.18 -7.42 7.77
CA VAL A 162 -40.06 -6.42 8.40
C VAL A 162 -39.30 -5.57 9.42
N LEU A 163 -38.48 -6.18 10.27
CA LEU A 163 -37.63 -5.44 11.23
C LEU A 163 -36.66 -4.47 10.54
N LEU A 164 -36.21 -4.80 9.32
CA LEU A 164 -35.34 -3.92 8.54
C LEU A 164 -36.13 -2.81 7.84
N TRP A 165 -37.38 -3.05 7.44
CA TRP A 165 -38.27 -2.03 6.92
C TRP A 165 -38.64 -1.00 8.00
N GLU A 166 -38.92 -1.45 9.22
CA GLU A 166 -39.16 -0.57 10.38
C GLU A 166 -37.93 0.32 10.65
N ARG A 167 -36.73 -0.27 10.70
CA ARG A 167 -35.47 0.46 10.88
C ARG A 167 -35.20 1.44 9.74
N ARG A 168 -35.54 1.08 8.50
CA ARG A 168 -35.40 1.97 7.33
C ARG A 168 -36.32 3.18 7.47
N SER A 169 -37.56 2.95 7.89
CA SER A 169 -38.55 4.00 8.11
C SER A 169 -38.10 4.96 9.21
N GLN A 170 -37.66 4.42 10.36
CA GLN A 170 -37.09 5.21 11.45
C GLN A 170 -35.87 6.03 11.00
N PHE A 171 -34.92 5.40 10.28
CA PHE A 171 -33.75 6.10 9.76
C PHE A 171 -34.13 7.25 8.81
N ARG A 172 -35.14 7.05 7.97
CA ARG A 172 -35.64 8.08 7.07
C ARG A 172 -36.18 9.28 7.85
N ASP A 173 -36.99 9.03 8.86
CA ASP A 173 -37.63 10.10 9.64
C ASP A 173 -36.66 10.84 10.57
N GLU A 174 -35.76 10.11 11.22
CA GLU A 174 -34.80 10.65 12.18
C GLU A 174 -33.57 11.29 11.52
N VAL A 175 -33.17 10.85 10.32
CA VAL A 175 -31.93 11.29 9.67
C VAL A 175 -32.18 11.95 8.32
N LEU A 176 -32.80 11.27 7.35
CA LEU A 176 -32.90 11.77 5.96
C LEU A 176 -33.89 12.94 5.80
N ASN A 177 -34.95 12.93 6.60
CA ASN A 177 -35.97 13.97 6.60
C ASN A 177 -35.55 15.19 7.42
N GLN A 178 -34.62 15.03 8.37
CA GLN A 178 -34.12 16.13 9.18
C GLN A 178 -33.13 17.00 8.38
N PRO A 179 -33.26 18.34 8.44
CA PRO A 179 -32.31 19.23 7.79
C PRO A 179 -30.96 19.16 8.52
N TRP A 180 -29.89 18.83 7.79
CA TRP A 180 -28.55 18.87 8.36
C TRP A 180 -28.03 20.31 8.37
N VAL A 181 -27.96 20.89 9.57
CA VAL A 181 -27.51 22.28 9.76
C VAL A 181 -26.33 22.32 10.73
N LEU A 182 -25.27 23.02 10.32
CA LEU A 182 -24.10 23.28 11.15
C LEU A 182 -24.09 24.76 11.55
N SER A 183 -23.82 25.01 12.83
CA SER A 183 -23.57 26.36 13.31
C SER A 183 -22.25 26.91 12.74
N GLU A 184 -22.19 28.22 12.57
CA GLU A 184 -20.96 28.89 12.10
C GLU A 184 -19.75 28.56 12.99
N LYS A 185 -19.95 28.40 14.30
CA LYS A 185 -18.91 27.97 15.24
C LYS A 185 -18.36 26.59 14.90
N GLN A 186 -19.21 25.64 14.54
CA GLN A 186 -18.79 24.29 14.12
C GLN A 186 -17.99 24.36 12.82
N ILE A 187 -18.44 25.15 11.84
CA ILE A 187 -17.75 25.32 10.56
C ILE A 187 -16.36 25.92 10.78
N GLN A 188 -16.26 27.00 11.57
CA GLN A 188 -14.99 27.65 11.89
C GLN A 188 -14.04 26.73 12.67
N ARG A 189 -14.59 25.89 13.57
CA ARG A 189 -13.80 24.87 14.28
C ARG A 189 -13.23 23.85 13.30
N CYS A 190 -14.04 23.27 12.43
CA CYS A 190 -13.56 22.30 11.44
C CYS A 190 -12.52 22.91 10.50
N LYS A 191 -12.73 24.17 10.06
CA LYS A 191 -11.75 24.90 9.25
C LYS A 191 -10.42 25.07 9.97
N ARG A 192 -10.44 25.40 11.27
CA ARG A 192 -9.21 25.53 12.08
C ARG A 192 -8.50 24.19 12.27
N GLU A 193 -9.25 23.11 12.47
CA GLU A 193 -8.71 21.75 12.59
C GLU A 193 -8.05 21.29 11.28
N GLU A 194 -8.65 21.59 10.13
CA GLU A 194 -8.08 21.27 8.82
C GLU A 194 -6.76 22.00 8.59
N MET A 195 -6.72 23.32 8.81
CA MET A 195 -5.49 24.12 8.66
C MET A 195 -4.34 23.63 9.58
N ARG A 196 -4.68 23.11 10.77
CA ARG A 196 -3.70 22.50 11.67
C ARG A 196 -3.23 21.13 11.15
N GLY A 197 -4.16 20.32 10.64
CA GLY A 197 -3.86 19.01 10.05
C GLY A 197 -2.96 19.12 8.82
N GLU A 198 -3.28 20.00 7.87
CA GLU A 198 -2.49 20.25 6.67
C GLU A 198 -1.05 20.66 7.03
N GLY A 199 -0.88 21.54 8.02
CA GLY A 199 0.46 21.92 8.51
C GLY A 199 1.26 20.73 9.05
N CYS A 200 0.63 19.84 9.82
CA CYS A 200 1.27 18.62 10.32
C CYS A 200 1.57 17.61 9.21
N GLU A 201 0.69 17.45 8.22
CA GLU A 201 0.89 16.55 7.09
C GLU A 201 2.00 17.04 6.16
N GLU A 202 2.04 18.34 5.87
CA GLU A 202 3.10 18.95 5.07
C GLU A 202 4.47 18.79 5.75
N GLU A 203 4.54 18.99 7.07
CA GLU A 203 5.75 18.77 7.83
C GLU A 203 6.19 17.30 7.78
N ARG A 204 5.25 16.35 7.91
CA ARG A 204 5.53 14.91 7.76
C ARG A 204 6.03 14.57 6.35
N ARG A 205 5.47 15.19 5.31
CA ARG A 205 5.90 15.01 3.92
C ARG A 205 7.33 15.51 3.72
N ARG A 206 7.65 16.72 4.21
CA ARG A 206 9.00 17.30 4.18
C ARG A 206 10.03 16.41 4.90
N LYS A 207 9.68 15.87 6.07
CA LYS A 207 10.55 14.92 6.80
C LYS A 207 10.77 13.62 6.02
N LYS A 208 9.74 13.09 5.36
CA LYS A 208 9.83 11.87 4.55
C LYS A 208 10.68 12.07 3.30
N GLU A 209 10.57 13.22 2.64
CA GLU A 209 11.40 13.60 1.49
C GLU A 209 12.86 13.77 1.90
N LYS A 210 13.13 14.49 3.00
CA LYS A 210 14.50 14.63 3.53
C LYS A 210 15.14 13.28 3.82
N ARG A 211 14.42 12.36 4.48
CA ARG A 211 14.89 10.98 4.73
C ARG A 211 15.15 10.19 3.45
N ARG A 212 14.37 10.41 2.39
CA ARG A 212 14.59 9.74 1.09
C ARG A 212 15.84 10.28 0.41
N GLU A 213 16.06 11.58 0.48
CA GLU A 213 17.25 12.23 -0.08
C GLU A 213 18.52 11.84 0.68
N GLU A 214 18.48 11.82 2.01
CA GLU A 214 19.58 11.33 2.85
C GLU A 214 19.96 9.88 2.48
N LYS A 215 18.97 8.99 2.32
CA LYS A 215 19.22 7.61 1.87
C LYS A 215 19.83 7.54 0.47
N ARG A 216 19.40 8.41 -0.46
CA ARG A 216 19.98 8.48 -1.81
C ARG A 216 21.44 8.96 -1.76
N GLN A 217 21.73 9.97 -0.95
CA GLN A 217 23.09 10.47 -0.76
C GLN A 217 24.00 9.45 -0.09
N GLU A 218 23.50 8.74 0.91
CA GLU A 218 24.23 7.66 1.58
C GLU A 218 24.53 6.51 0.62
N GLN A 219 23.54 6.07 -0.18
CA GLN A 219 23.79 5.08 -1.23
C GLN A 219 24.80 5.55 -2.27
N LYS A 220 24.77 6.83 -2.65
CA LYS A 220 25.74 7.40 -3.58
C LYS A 220 27.15 7.40 -2.97
N ARG A 221 27.29 7.81 -1.71
CA ARG A 221 28.56 7.78 -0.97
C ARG A 221 29.12 6.37 -0.82
N LEU A 222 28.28 5.39 -0.52
CA LEU A 222 28.68 3.99 -0.47
C LEU A 222 29.21 3.50 -1.82
N ARG A 223 28.52 3.83 -2.93
CA ARG A 223 28.98 3.49 -4.29
C ARG A 223 30.31 4.16 -4.62
N GLU A 224 30.46 5.45 -4.31
CA GLU A 224 31.71 6.20 -4.54
C GLU A 224 32.87 5.62 -3.71
N ALA A 225 32.63 5.26 -2.45
CA ALA A 225 33.63 4.64 -1.58
C ALA A 225 34.03 3.23 -2.07
N GLU A 226 33.06 2.42 -2.52
CA GLU A 226 33.32 1.09 -3.08
C GLU A 226 34.12 1.19 -4.39
N GLU A 227 33.82 2.19 -5.23
CA GLU A 227 34.59 2.47 -6.44
C GLU A 227 36.02 2.96 -6.13
N GLU A 228 36.19 3.82 -5.11
CA GLU A 228 37.51 4.26 -4.65
C GLU A 228 38.32 3.09 -4.07
N GLU A 229 37.70 2.22 -3.29
CA GLU A 229 38.34 1.01 -2.76
C GLU A 229 38.79 0.08 -3.90
N ARG A 230 37.95 -0.11 -4.92
CA ARG A 230 38.30 -0.85 -6.14
C ARG A 230 39.50 -0.22 -6.86
N ARG A 231 39.54 1.11 -7.00
CA ARG A 231 40.70 1.82 -7.59
C ARG A 231 41.97 1.65 -6.76
N ARG A 232 41.91 1.74 -5.43
CA ARG A 232 43.06 1.52 -4.54
C ARG A 232 43.61 0.10 -4.63
N LYS A 233 42.73 -0.92 -4.68
CA LYS A 233 43.12 -2.32 -4.86
C LYS A 233 43.77 -2.58 -6.22
N GLN A 234 43.35 -1.89 -7.28
CA GLN A 234 44.00 -2.00 -8.60
C GLN A 234 45.34 -1.25 -8.65
N ALA A 235 45.49 -0.13 -7.94
CA ALA A 235 46.74 0.62 -7.88
C ALA A 235 47.82 -0.09 -7.05
N SER A 236 47.46 -0.84 -6.00
CA SER A 236 48.43 -1.50 -5.12
C SER A 236 49.37 -2.50 -5.83
N PRO A 237 48.90 -3.42 -6.70
CA PRO A 237 49.76 -4.28 -7.51
C PRO A 237 50.66 -3.51 -8.48
N VAL A 238 50.16 -2.42 -9.06
CA VAL A 238 50.91 -1.56 -9.99
C VAL A 238 52.07 -0.87 -9.27
N VAL A 239 51.80 -0.28 -8.10
CA VAL A 239 52.80 0.40 -7.27
C VAL A 239 53.84 -0.58 -6.71
N VAL A 240 53.41 -1.79 -6.32
CA VAL A 240 54.33 -2.85 -5.86
C VAL A 240 55.22 -3.35 -7.02
N MET A 241 54.68 -3.51 -8.22
CA MET A 241 55.46 -3.88 -9.42
C MET A 241 56.46 -2.80 -9.83
N GLU A 242 56.08 -1.52 -9.78
CA GLU A 242 57.01 -0.41 -10.05
C GLU A 242 58.18 -0.40 -9.05
N ARG A 243 57.89 -0.49 -7.74
CA ARG A 243 58.94 -0.61 -6.72
C ARG A 243 59.86 -1.81 -6.95
N TYR A 244 59.32 -2.96 -7.34
CA TYR A 244 60.12 -4.15 -7.63
C TYR A 244 61.03 -3.95 -8.86
N ARG A 245 60.52 -3.29 -9.91
CA ARG A 245 61.32 -2.92 -11.09
C ARG A 245 62.45 -1.96 -10.73
N ASP A 246 62.20 -1.00 -9.86
CA ASP A 246 63.22 -0.05 -9.39
C ASP A 246 64.30 -0.71 -8.52
N ILE A 247 63.90 -1.59 -7.60
CA ILE A 247 64.83 -2.39 -6.80
C ILE A 247 65.68 -3.28 -7.71
N LYS A 248 65.08 -3.92 -8.71
CA LYS A 248 65.81 -4.75 -9.68
C LYS A 248 66.79 -3.93 -10.52
N ARG A 249 66.41 -2.72 -10.95
CA ARG A 249 67.31 -1.76 -11.63
C ARG A 249 68.49 -1.38 -10.74
N LYS A 250 68.24 -1.01 -9.49
CA LYS A 250 69.29 -0.65 -8.52
C LYS A 250 70.22 -1.81 -8.21
N LYS A 251 69.69 -3.02 -8.07
CA LYS A 251 70.50 -4.23 -7.84
C LYS A 251 71.38 -4.55 -9.05
N LYS A 252 70.85 -4.44 -10.27
CA LYS A 252 71.63 -4.62 -11.50
C LYS A 252 72.78 -3.60 -11.60
N GLN A 253 72.51 -2.33 -11.31
CA GLN A 253 73.55 -1.28 -11.25
C GLN A 253 74.59 -1.56 -10.16
N ALA A 254 74.18 -2.06 -8.99
CA ALA A 254 75.09 -2.42 -7.92
C ALA A 254 75.94 -3.66 -8.25
N GLU A 255 75.37 -4.67 -8.92
CA GLU A 255 76.10 -5.84 -9.40
C GLU A 255 77.09 -5.50 -10.52
N GLU A 256 76.72 -4.62 -11.44
CA GLU A 256 77.64 -4.08 -12.45
C GLU A 256 78.80 -3.31 -11.78
N ARG A 257 78.49 -2.49 -10.77
CA ARG A 257 79.49 -1.76 -9.97
C ARG A 257 80.36 -2.67 -9.10
N TRP A 258 79.80 -3.75 -8.56
CA TRP A 258 80.52 -4.75 -7.78
C TRP A 258 81.43 -5.60 -8.67
N LYS A 259 80.96 -6.04 -9.84
CA LYS A 259 81.79 -6.78 -10.81
C LYS A 259 82.94 -5.94 -11.35
N SER A 260 82.79 -4.62 -11.46
CA SER A 260 83.92 -3.74 -11.74
C SER A 260 84.87 -3.53 -10.54
N SER A 261 84.44 -3.85 -9.30
CA SER A 261 85.18 -3.53 -8.06
C SER A 261 85.74 -4.74 -7.31
N SER A 262 85.27 -5.97 -7.54
CA SER A 262 85.77 -7.20 -6.88
C SER A 262 87.00 -7.83 -7.53
N SER A 263 87.87 -6.98 -8.07
CA SER A 263 89.27 -7.29 -8.33
C SER A 263 90.17 -6.49 -7.37
N SER A 264 89.94 -6.57 -6.05
CA SER A 264 90.99 -6.26 -5.05
C SER A 264 90.68 -6.81 -3.64
N THR A 265 91.35 -7.91 -3.32
CA THR A 265 92.08 -8.28 -2.08
C THR A 265 91.68 -7.73 -0.69
N LEU A 266 91.63 -8.68 0.28
CA LEU A 266 91.88 -8.56 1.75
C LEU A 266 90.86 -7.85 2.66
N LEU A 267 90.10 -8.63 3.44
CA LEU A 267 90.06 -8.62 4.93
C LEU A 267 88.97 -9.58 5.43
N ARG A 268 89.36 -10.72 6.02
CA ARG A 268 88.55 -11.48 6.98
C ARG A 268 89.34 -11.47 8.29
N HIS A 269 88.62 -11.32 9.39
CA HIS A 269 89.06 -11.22 10.79
C HIS A 269 89.15 -9.80 11.36
N VAL A 270 88.59 -9.69 12.58
CA VAL A 270 88.66 -8.62 13.59
C VAL A 270 87.25 -8.10 13.96
N LEU A 271 86.88 -8.37 15.23
CA LEU A 271 85.71 -7.92 16.02
C LEU A 271 84.52 -8.88 16.12
N ASP A 272 84.79 -10.07 16.67
CA ASP A 272 83.87 -10.72 17.61
C ASP A 272 84.48 -10.54 19.02
N ASP A 273 84.35 -9.33 19.55
CA ASP A 273 84.63 -8.99 20.96
C ASP A 273 84.10 -7.58 21.26
N SER A 274 82.79 -7.47 21.43
CA SER A 274 82.15 -6.37 22.17
C SER A 274 81.23 -6.97 23.23
N ILE A 275 81.89 -7.51 24.26
CA ILE A 275 81.62 -7.27 25.69
C ILE A 275 80.34 -6.45 25.91
N ARG A 276 79.25 -7.11 26.30
CA ARG A 276 78.79 -7.29 27.70
C ARG A 276 78.47 -5.99 28.45
N GLY A 277 77.23 -5.93 28.93
CA GLY A 277 76.81 -5.12 30.08
C GLY A 277 75.32 -5.30 30.35
N LYS A 278 74.92 -6.40 30.99
CA LYS A 278 74.38 -6.45 32.37
C LYS A 278 73.11 -5.62 32.58
N TYR A 279 71.96 -6.28 32.78
CA TYR A 279 71.16 -6.22 34.01
C TYR A 279 70.30 -7.49 34.12
N SER A 280 70.55 -8.24 35.18
CA SER A 280 69.75 -9.34 35.72
C SER A 280 69.10 -8.80 36.99
N ALA A 281 67.84 -9.13 37.26
CA ALA A 281 67.35 -9.49 38.61
C ALA A 281 65.84 -9.77 38.58
N LEU A 282 65.49 -11.06 38.55
CA LEU A 282 64.39 -11.62 39.32
C LEU A 282 65.03 -12.36 40.50
N GLY A 283 64.49 -12.21 41.70
CA GLY A 283 64.84 -13.04 42.85
C GLY A 283 64.59 -12.36 44.19
N LEU A 284 63.66 -12.92 44.95
CA LEU A 284 63.70 -13.18 46.39
C LEU A 284 64.85 -12.56 47.19
#